data_AF-A0A3S0Z3N3-F1
#
_entry.id   AF-A0A3S0Z3N3-F1
#
_cell.length_a   1.000
_cell.length_b   1.000
_cell.length_c   1.000
_cell.angle_alpha   90.00
_cell.angle_beta   90.00
_cell.angle_gamma   90.00
#
_symmetry.space_group_name_H-M   'P 1'
#
loop_
_entity.id
_entity.type
_entity.pdbx_description
1 polymer ?
#
loop_
_entity_poly.entity_id
_entity_poly.type
_entity_poly.pdbx_seq_one_letter_code
_entity_poly.pdbx_strand_id
1 'polypeptide(L)'
;MMARNIQVLNSLYKLLGCRSIWQPSSPCQSYSTQVTFDTILGEENKQRTQKALQSVNPASYRGDSQDSWGGPSAAILVPLCTVNGQPSLLFTLRSSRLKKHRGQV
;
A
#
# COMPACT_ATOMS: atom_id res chain seq x y z
N MET A 1 -13.74 23.40 35.49
CA MET A 1 -13.48 24.18 34.26
C MET A 1 -12.96 23.26 33.14
N MET A 2 -13.73 22.22 32.75
CA MET A 2 -13.30 21.23 31.72
C MET A 2 -14.45 20.68 30.85
N ALA A 3 -15.66 21.26 30.91
CA ALA A 3 -16.82 20.75 30.16
C ALA A 3 -17.12 21.51 28.85
N ARG A 4 -16.46 22.66 28.61
CA ARG A 4 -16.71 23.50 27.43
C ARG A 4 -15.83 23.19 26.22
N ASN A 5 -14.83 22.31 26.36
CA ASN A 5 -13.84 22.04 25.30
C ASN A 5 -14.26 20.92 24.33
N ILE A 6 -15.13 20.00 24.74
CA ILE A 6 -15.55 18.87 23.90
C ILE A 6 -16.54 19.31 22.82
N GLN A 7 -17.44 20.27 23.13
CA GLN A 7 -18.42 20.74 22.15
C GLN A 7 -17.78 21.55 21.00
N VAL A 8 -16.67 22.25 21.25
CA VAL A 8 -15.97 23.05 20.22
C VAL A 8 -15.22 22.14 19.25
N LEU A 9 -14.51 21.13 19.76
CA LEU A 9 -13.93 20.05 18.94
C LEU A 9 -15.00 19.38 18.09
N ASN A 10 -16.20 19.22 18.65
CA ASN A 10 -17.28 18.56 17.96
C ASN A 10 -17.93 19.40 16.82
N SER A 11 -17.98 20.71 16.96
CA SER A 11 -18.42 21.58 15.86
C SER A 11 -17.35 21.74 14.77
N LEU A 12 -16.06 21.69 15.12
CA LEU A 12 -14.95 21.75 14.17
C LEU A 12 -14.91 20.55 13.23
N TYR A 13 -15.20 19.33 13.71
CA TYR A 13 -15.26 18.16 12.80
C TYR A 13 -16.41 18.24 11.78
N LYS A 14 -17.49 18.96 12.10
CA LYS A 14 -18.65 19.14 11.21
C LYS A 14 -18.38 20.20 10.13
N LEU A 15 -17.61 21.24 10.47
CA LEU A 15 -17.25 22.33 9.55
C LEU A 15 -16.11 21.97 8.60
N LEU A 16 -15.18 21.10 9.01
CA LEU A 16 -14.01 20.75 8.19
C LEU A 16 -14.31 19.77 7.05
N GLY A 17 -15.56 19.33 6.86
CA GLY A 17 -15.92 18.47 5.74
C GLY A 17 -15.08 17.18 5.66
N CYS A 18 -14.44 16.78 6.77
CA CYS A 18 -13.66 15.56 6.85
C CYS A 18 -14.63 14.38 6.89
N ARG A 19 -15.15 14.01 5.73
CA ARG A 19 -15.69 12.67 5.51
C ARG A 19 -14.58 11.71 5.92
N SER A 20 -14.88 10.88 6.92
CA SER A 20 -14.10 9.67 7.18
C SER A 20 -13.88 8.96 5.84
N ILE A 21 -12.65 8.96 5.34
CA ILE A 21 -12.24 8.24 4.11
C ILE A 21 -12.39 6.72 4.29
N TRP A 22 -12.63 6.27 5.53
CA TRP A 22 -12.94 4.89 5.88
C TRP A 22 -14.43 4.71 6.15
N GLN A 23 -15.23 4.72 5.10
CA GLN A 23 -16.52 4.03 5.11
C GLN A 23 -16.40 2.89 4.10
N PRO A 24 -16.34 1.61 4.53
CA PRO A 24 -16.46 0.50 3.61
C PRO A 24 -17.88 0.57 3.01
N SER A 25 -17.98 0.95 1.73
CA SER A 25 -19.23 1.13 1.00
C SER A 25 -19.89 -0.21 0.61
N SER A 26 -19.58 -1.29 1.31
CA SER A 26 -20.09 -2.63 1.00
C SER A 26 -20.21 -3.43 2.30
N PRO A 27 -21.24 -4.29 2.44
CA PRO A 27 -21.29 -5.25 3.54
C PRO A 27 -19.97 -6.02 3.54
N CYS A 28 -19.25 -5.99 4.65
CA CYS A 28 -18.11 -6.87 4.85
C CYS A 28 -18.65 -8.30 4.73
N GLN A 29 -18.48 -8.93 3.57
CA GLN A 29 -18.64 -10.37 3.46
C GLN A 29 -17.59 -10.96 4.41
N SER A 30 -18.02 -11.35 5.60
CA SER A 30 -17.21 -12.13 6.53
C SER A 30 -17.09 -13.52 5.93
N TYR A 31 -16.17 -13.68 4.99
CA TYR A 31 -15.79 -14.99 4.49
C TYR A 31 -15.17 -15.75 5.67
N SER A 32 -15.94 -16.67 6.25
CA SER A 32 -15.52 -17.58 7.34
C SER A 32 -14.58 -18.68 6.82
N THR A 33 -13.69 -18.34 5.89
CA THR A 33 -12.68 -19.29 5.41
C THR A 33 -11.45 -19.07 6.26
N GLN A 34 -10.94 -20.12 6.90
CA GLN A 34 -9.67 -20.04 7.59
C GLN A 34 -8.62 -19.57 6.58
N VAL A 35 -8.02 -18.41 6.84
CA VAL A 35 -7.00 -17.84 5.96
C VAL A 35 -5.73 -18.65 6.20
N THR A 36 -5.51 -19.68 5.38
CA THR A 36 -4.28 -20.47 5.42
C THR A 36 -3.23 -19.86 4.49
N PHE A 37 -1.95 -20.13 4.74
CA PHE A 37 -0.85 -19.56 3.95
C PHE A 37 -0.90 -19.98 2.48
N ASP A 38 -1.22 -21.25 2.22
CA ASP A 38 -1.43 -21.79 0.87
C ASP A 38 -2.57 -21.07 0.15
N THR A 39 -3.54 -20.56 0.92
CA THR A 39 -4.60 -19.71 0.38
C THR A 39 -4.05 -18.31 0.08
N ILE A 40 -3.37 -17.62 1.01
CA ILE A 40 -2.93 -16.21 0.86
C ILE A 40 -2.08 -16.01 -0.40
N LEU A 41 -1.00 -16.77 -0.56
CA LEU A 41 -0.09 -16.68 -1.71
C LEU A 41 -0.41 -17.75 -2.79
N GLY A 42 -1.60 -18.35 -2.71
CA GLY A 42 -2.05 -19.38 -3.63
C GLY A 42 -2.33 -18.85 -5.05
N GLU A 43 -2.40 -19.77 -6.00
CA GLU A 43 -2.56 -19.45 -7.42
C GLU A 43 -3.88 -18.71 -7.70
N GLU A 44 -4.97 -19.06 -7.02
CA GLU A 44 -6.25 -18.35 -7.14
C GLU A 44 -6.12 -16.87 -6.76
N ASN A 45 -5.49 -16.59 -5.61
CA ASN A 45 -5.29 -15.23 -5.11
C ASN A 45 -4.34 -14.43 -6.00
N LYS A 46 -3.32 -15.08 -6.56
CA LYS A 46 -2.44 -14.50 -7.56
C LYS A 46 -3.22 -14.09 -8.81
N GLN A 47 -4.05 -14.98 -9.39
CA GLN A 47 -4.84 -14.67 -10.57
C GLN A 47 -5.84 -13.53 -10.32
N ARG A 48 -6.54 -13.57 -9.19
CA ARG A 48 -7.47 -12.51 -8.77
C ARG A 48 -6.76 -11.17 -8.64
N THR A 49 -5.60 -11.15 -7.99
CA THR A 49 -4.79 -9.94 -7.82
C THR A 49 -4.29 -9.41 -9.16
N GLN A 50 -3.79 -10.28 -10.05
CA GLN A 50 -3.34 -9.87 -11.39
C GLN A 50 -4.48 -9.24 -12.20
N LYS A 51 -5.66 -9.85 -12.18
CA LYS A 51 -6.85 -9.30 -12.86
C LYS A 51 -7.26 -7.94 -12.26
N ALA A 52 -7.21 -7.80 -10.93
CA ALA A 52 -7.50 -6.53 -10.27
C ALA A 52 -6.48 -5.45 -10.65
N LEU A 53 -5.18 -5.77 -10.62
CA LEU A 53 -4.11 -4.82 -10.97
C LEU A 53 -4.18 -4.36 -12.42
N GLN A 54 -4.61 -5.21 -13.36
CA GLN A 54 -4.85 -4.80 -14.75
C GLN A 54 -5.93 -3.72 -14.89
N SER A 55 -6.90 -3.69 -13.97
CA SER A 55 -7.98 -2.70 -13.97
C SER A 55 -7.61 -1.39 -13.26
N VAL A 56 -6.56 -1.41 -12.44
CA VAL A 56 -6.06 -0.22 -11.76
C VAL A 56 -5.29 0.59 -12.80
N ASN A 57 -5.72 1.84 -13.04
CA ASN A 57 -4.87 2.77 -13.76
C ASN A 57 -3.64 2.99 -12.88
N PRO A 58 -2.44 2.50 -13.25
CA PRO A 58 -1.25 2.75 -12.45
C PRO A 58 -1.18 4.26 -12.27
N ALA A 59 -0.92 4.74 -11.04
CA ALA A 59 -0.76 6.16 -10.79
C ALA A 59 0.20 6.65 -11.87
N SER A 60 -0.35 7.39 -12.84
CA SER A 60 0.36 7.61 -14.08
C SER A 60 1.65 8.26 -13.66
N TYR A 61 2.77 7.66 -14.06
CA TYR A 61 3.99 8.43 -14.06
C TYR A 61 3.64 9.63 -14.92
N ARG A 62 3.40 10.78 -14.28
CA ARG A 62 3.23 12.05 -14.96
C ARG A 62 4.60 12.36 -15.54
N GLY A 63 4.94 11.66 -16.61
CA GLY A 63 5.77 12.22 -17.64
C GLY A 63 4.93 13.30 -18.29
N ASP A 64 4.79 14.43 -17.59
CA ASP A 64 4.68 15.67 -18.33
C ASP A 64 5.95 15.72 -19.14
N SER A 65 5.77 15.49 -20.44
CA SER A 65 6.69 15.94 -21.46
C SER A 65 7.25 17.29 -21.01
N GLN A 66 8.56 17.33 -20.79
CA GLN A 66 9.33 18.57 -20.70
C GLN A 66 9.18 19.39 -19.41
N ASP A 67 9.52 18.81 -18.25
CA ASP A 67 10.03 19.58 -17.10
C ASP A 67 11.38 19.03 -16.63
N SER A 68 12.44 19.48 -17.31
CA SER A 68 13.61 20.19 -16.73
C SER A 68 14.43 19.57 -15.58
N TRP A 69 14.21 18.31 -15.19
CA TRP A 69 15.18 17.57 -14.37
C TRP A 69 15.18 16.09 -14.79
N GLY A 70 15.93 15.78 -15.85
CA GLY A 70 16.11 14.44 -16.44
C GLY A 70 16.80 13.45 -15.50
N GLY A 71 16.15 13.14 -14.38
CA GLY A 71 16.59 12.11 -13.46
C GLY A 71 16.41 10.71 -14.06
N PRO A 72 17.28 9.76 -13.71
CA PRO A 72 17.14 8.38 -14.15
C PRO A 72 15.87 7.76 -13.56
N SER A 73 15.03 7.17 -14.41
CA SER A 73 13.93 6.31 -13.96
C SER A 73 14.49 5.01 -13.37
N ALA A 74 13.87 4.53 -12.29
CA ALA A 74 14.18 3.25 -11.68
C ALA A 74 12.88 2.50 -11.38
N ALA A 75 12.94 1.17 -11.47
CA ALA A 75 11.87 0.28 -11.05
C ALA A 75 12.38 -0.64 -9.94
N ILE A 76 11.48 -1.07 -9.07
CA ILE A 76 11.77 -2.07 -8.04
C ILE A 76 10.82 -3.26 -8.19
N LEU A 77 11.29 -4.42 -7.76
CA LEU A 77 10.46 -5.60 -7.56
C LEU A 77 10.07 -5.65 -6.08
N VAL A 78 8.79 -5.87 -5.78
CA VAL A 78 8.30 -6.18 -4.43
C VAL A 78 7.96 -7.67 -4.39
N PRO A 79 8.90 -8.54 -4.00
CA PRO A 79 8.69 -9.98 -3.99
C PRO A 79 7.86 -10.42 -2.78
N LEU A 80 6.72 -11.06 -3.05
CA LEU A 80 5.92 -11.76 -2.05
C LEU A 80 6.35 -13.23 -2.02
N CYS A 81 6.77 -13.74 -0.87
CA CYS A 81 7.26 -15.12 -0.74
C CYS A 81 6.87 -15.78 0.59
N THR A 82 7.23 -17.06 0.75
CA THR A 82 7.00 -17.83 1.98
C THR A 82 8.34 -18.30 2.55
N VAL A 83 8.56 -18.10 3.85
CA VAL A 83 9.73 -18.60 4.59
C VAL A 83 9.23 -19.33 5.84
N ASN A 84 9.60 -20.60 6.00
CA ASN A 84 9.15 -21.44 7.13
C ASN A 84 7.63 -21.42 7.34
N GLY A 85 6.87 -21.45 6.24
CA GLY A 85 5.41 -21.39 6.27
C GLY A 85 4.83 -20.01 6.59
N GLN A 86 5.61 -18.94 6.64
CA GLN A 86 5.11 -17.57 6.89
C GLN A 86 5.27 -16.65 5.67
N PRO A 87 4.27 -15.79 5.35
CA PRO A 87 4.38 -14.76 4.32
C PRO A 87 5.51 -13.80 4.67
N SER A 88 6.31 -13.48 3.68
CA SER A 88 7.53 -12.70 3.85
C SER A 88 7.76 -11.80 2.64
N LEU A 89 8.52 -10.73 2.87
CA LEU A 89 9.09 -9.89 1.83
C LEU A 89 10.59 -10.18 1.74
N LEU A 90 11.07 -10.38 0.51
CA LEU A 90 12.51 -10.50 0.28
C LEU A 90 13.12 -9.11 0.12
N PHE A 91 14.09 -8.83 0.99
CA PHE A 91 14.89 -7.62 0.99
C PHE A 91 16.32 -7.91 0.51
N THR A 92 17.01 -6.89 0.00
CA THR A 92 18.40 -7.02 -0.44
C THR A 92 19.30 -6.03 0.30
N LEU A 93 20.40 -6.49 0.88
CA LEU A 93 21.43 -5.59 1.40
C LEU A 93 22.31 -5.09 0.24
N ARG A 94 22.31 -3.78 0.01
CA ARG A 94 23.09 -3.16 -1.06
C ARG A 94 24.59 -3.25 -0.78
N SER A 95 25.36 -3.65 -1.81
CA SER A 95 26.81 -3.81 -1.70
C SER A 95 27.50 -2.55 -1.15
N SER A 96 28.48 -2.76 -0.25
CA SER A 96 29.33 -1.70 0.30
C SER A 96 30.13 -0.94 -0.75
N ARG A 97 30.31 -1.54 -1.94
CA ARG A 97 31.04 -0.97 -3.08
C ARG A 97 30.21 -0.01 -3.93
N LEU A 98 28.90 0.11 -3.71
CA LEU A 98 28.06 1.03 -4.48
C LEU A 98 28.35 2.49 -4.10
N LYS A 99 28.35 3.39 -5.09
CA LYS A 99 28.58 4.83 -4.88
C LYS A 99 27.47 5.48 -4.03
N LYS A 100 26.23 4.97 -4.11
CA LYS A 100 25.05 5.50 -3.42
C LYS A 100 24.27 4.38 -2.72
N HIS A 101 23.65 4.70 -1.58
CA HIS A 101 22.80 3.79 -0.80
C HIS A 101 23.49 2.47 -0.41
N ARG A 102 24.79 2.53 -0.13
CA ARG A 102 25.59 1.34 0.24
C ARG A 102 25.20 0.84 1.63
N GLY A 103 25.12 -0.47 1.82
CA GLY A 103 24.79 -1.08 3.12
C GLY A 103 23.35 -0.84 3.59
N GLN A 104 22.49 -0.28 2.74
CA GLN A 104 21.07 -0.10 3.02
C GLN A 104 20.28 -1.33 2.57
N VAL A 105 19.16 -1.57 3.26
CA VAL A 105 18.10 -2.51 2.89
C VAL A 105 16.99 -1.75 2.16
#